data_AF-A0A2E7QW44-F1
#
_entry.id   AF-A0A2E7QW44-F1
#
_cell.length_a   1.000
_cell.length_b   1.000
_cell.length_c   1.000
_cell.angle_alpha   90.00
_cell.angle_beta   90.00
_cell.angle_gamma   90.00
#
_symmetry.space_group_name_H-M   'P 1'
#
loop_
_entity.id
_entity.type
_entity.pdbx_description
1 polymer ?
#
loop_
_entity_poly.entity_id
_entity_poly.type
_entity_poly.pdbx_seq_one_letter_code
_entity_poly.pdbx_strand_id
1 'polypeptide(L)'
;MMVNPFADQKKFMSACDQTTDGTLDEKQYALYRNLIAEEVGELNDAIKNNDRVEQLDALIDILVVTIGAIHSMGADPEGAWKEVLKTNLAKIDSKTGKVIKRKDGKVLKPKDWQAPNLIPFLENQN
;
A
#
# COMPACT_ATOMS: atom_id res chain seq x y z
N MET A 1 21.64 -0.88 -4.81
CA MET A 1 20.70 0.21 -4.50
C MET A 1 19.58 -0.34 -3.65
N MET A 2 19.05 0.43 -2.71
CA MET A 2 17.88 0.04 -1.90
C MET A 2 16.63 0.37 -2.72
N VAL A 3 15.69 -0.58 -2.84
CA VAL A 3 14.44 -0.38 -3.60
C VAL A 3 13.48 0.48 -2.77
N ASN A 4 12.88 1.51 -3.37
CA ASN A 4 11.83 2.31 -2.76
C ASN A 4 10.66 2.43 -3.73
N PRO A 5 9.65 1.54 -3.63
CA PRO A 5 8.56 1.48 -4.61
C PRO A 5 7.73 2.77 -4.64
N PHE A 6 7.72 3.54 -3.54
CA PHE A 6 7.03 4.83 -3.47
C PHE A 6 7.72 5.90 -4.33
N ALA A 7 9.06 5.94 -4.29
CA ALA A 7 9.87 6.85 -5.11
C ALA A 7 9.94 6.39 -6.58
N ASP A 8 10.04 5.08 -6.81
CA ASP A 8 10.06 4.51 -8.15
C ASP A 8 8.74 4.79 -8.88
N GLN A 9 7.60 4.57 -8.21
CA GLN A 9 6.30 4.90 -8.78
C GLN A 9 6.11 6.40 -8.99
N LYS A 10 6.53 7.24 -8.03
CA LYS A 10 6.50 8.70 -8.21
C LYS A 10 7.23 9.13 -9.48
N LYS A 11 8.42 8.57 -9.72
CA LYS A 11 9.22 8.86 -10.92
C LYS A 11 8.49 8.45 -12.20
N PHE A 12 7.84 7.28 -12.22
CA PHE A 12 7.07 6.83 -13.37
C PHE A 12 5.84 7.73 -13.62
N MET A 13 5.07 8.04 -12.58
CA MET A 13 3.94 8.96 -12.64
C MET A 13 4.36 10.34 -13.17
N SER A 14 5.47 10.89 -12.69
CA SER A 14 6.01 12.16 -13.23
C SER A 14 6.34 12.08 -14.72
N ALA A 15 6.81 10.93 -15.21
CA ALA A 15 7.04 10.70 -16.64
C ALA A 15 5.74 10.55 -17.46
N CYS A 16 4.62 10.29 -16.79
CA CYS A 16 3.28 10.26 -17.36
C CYS A 16 2.53 11.59 -17.19
N ASP A 17 3.21 12.68 -16.83
CA ASP A 17 2.64 14.00 -16.56
C ASP A 17 1.55 14.00 -15.47
N GLN A 18 1.66 13.08 -14.51
CA GLN A 18 0.70 12.91 -13.42
C GLN A 18 1.07 13.71 -12.16
N THR A 19 0.05 14.11 -11.40
CA THR A 19 0.16 14.86 -10.14
C THR A 19 0.81 13.99 -9.06
N THR A 20 1.94 14.46 -8.50
CA THR A 20 2.73 13.75 -7.47
C THR A 20 3.38 14.70 -6.44
N ASP A 21 2.94 15.96 -6.41
CA ASP A 21 3.41 17.00 -5.49
C ASP A 21 2.69 16.95 -4.12
N GLY A 22 1.88 15.92 -3.92
CA GLY A 22 1.05 15.69 -2.73
C GLY A 22 -0.14 16.64 -2.64
N THR A 23 -0.57 17.22 -3.76
CA THR A 23 -1.93 17.74 -3.90
C THR A 23 -2.89 16.63 -4.31
N LEU A 24 -4.16 16.75 -3.89
CA LEU A 24 -5.22 15.84 -4.31
C LEU A 24 -5.57 16.10 -5.78
N ASP A 25 -5.46 15.07 -6.60
CA ASP A 25 -6.02 15.03 -7.95
C ASP A 25 -7.18 14.03 -7.97
N GLU A 26 -8.41 14.53 -7.86
CA GLU A 26 -9.61 13.67 -7.77
C GLU A 26 -9.81 12.78 -9.01
N LYS A 27 -9.45 13.28 -10.20
CA LYS A 27 -9.62 12.52 -11.45
C LYS A 27 -8.57 11.42 -11.54
N GLN A 28 -7.32 11.73 -11.24
CA GLN A 28 -6.24 10.75 -11.20
C GLN A 28 -6.48 9.72 -10.09
N TYR A 29 -6.98 10.15 -8.92
CA TYR A 29 -7.33 9.23 -7.85
C TYR A 29 -8.49 8.30 -8.23
N ALA A 30 -9.51 8.82 -8.91
CA ALA A 30 -10.59 7.99 -9.46
C ALA A 30 -10.07 6.98 -10.51
N LEU A 31 -9.15 7.41 -11.39
CA LEU A 31 -8.48 6.51 -12.33
C LEU A 31 -7.76 5.37 -11.61
N TYR A 32 -6.90 5.66 -10.62
CA TYR A 32 -6.18 4.62 -9.90
C TYR A 32 -7.08 3.68 -9.10
N ARG A 33 -8.23 4.15 -8.60
CA ARG A 33 -9.22 3.25 -7.99
C ARG A 33 -9.83 2.27 -8.99
N ASN A 34 -10.04 2.69 -10.24
CA ASN A 34 -10.48 1.79 -11.30
C ASN A 34 -9.38 0.80 -11.65
N LEU A 35 -8.13 1.25 -11.79
CA LEU A 35 -6.99 0.36 -12.03
C LEU A 35 -6.83 -0.68 -10.92
N ILE A 36 -6.96 -0.31 -9.64
CA ILE A 36 -6.96 -1.30 -8.53
C ILE A 36 -8.02 -2.39 -8.73
N ALA A 37 -9.22 -2.03 -9.20
CA ALA A 37 -10.27 -3.00 -9.45
C ALA A 37 -9.96 -3.90 -10.66
N GLU A 38 -9.31 -3.34 -11.69
CA GLU A 38 -8.78 -4.05 -12.86
C GLU A 38 -7.75 -5.11 -12.45
N GLU A 39 -6.69 -4.71 -11.74
CA GLU A 39 -5.60 -5.62 -11.32
C GLU A 39 -6.09 -6.75 -10.39
N VAL A 40 -7.10 -6.47 -9.55
CA VAL A 40 -7.74 -7.51 -8.73
C VAL A 40 -8.53 -8.49 -9.60
N GLY A 41 -9.16 -8.01 -10.68
CA GLY A 41 -9.79 -8.87 -11.69
C GLY A 41 -8.77 -9.79 -12.35
N GLU A 42 -7.63 -9.24 -12.80
CA GLU A 42 -6.55 -9.98 -13.43
C GLU A 42 -5.97 -11.05 -12.49
N LEU A 43 -5.75 -10.71 -11.21
CA LEU A 43 -5.32 -11.68 -10.21
C LEU A 43 -6.31 -12.85 -10.08
N ASN A 44 -7.62 -12.58 -10.08
CA ASN A 44 -8.63 -13.64 -9.99
C ASN A 44 -8.61 -14.55 -11.23
N ASP A 45 -8.45 -13.98 -12.42
CA ASP A 45 -8.36 -14.73 -13.67
C ASP A 45 -7.07 -15.57 -13.72
N ALA A 46 -5.94 -15.03 -13.29
CA ALA A 46 -4.67 -15.74 -13.19
C ALA A 46 -4.72 -16.90 -12.18
N ILE A 47 -5.41 -16.72 -11.03
CA ILE A 47 -5.67 -17.81 -10.07
C ILE A 47 -6.53 -18.90 -10.71
N LYS A 48 -7.61 -18.52 -11.38
CA LYS A 48 -8.53 -19.46 -12.04
C LYS A 48 -7.82 -20.29 -13.12
N ASN A 49 -6.86 -19.68 -13.81
CA ASN A 49 -6.06 -20.33 -14.85
C ASN A 49 -4.83 -21.07 -14.29
N ASN A 50 -4.59 -21.02 -12.97
CA ASN A 50 -3.40 -21.56 -12.31
C ASN A 50 -2.08 -21.04 -12.93
N ASP A 51 -2.09 -19.81 -13.42
CA ASP A 51 -0.92 -19.16 -14.01
C ASP A 51 -0.15 -18.41 -12.92
N ARG A 52 1.00 -18.96 -12.52
CA ARG A 52 1.81 -18.39 -11.44
C ARG A 52 2.60 -17.15 -11.85
N VAL A 53 2.85 -16.97 -13.16
CA VAL A 53 3.57 -15.80 -13.66
C VAL A 53 2.62 -14.61 -13.64
N GLU A 54 1.44 -14.77 -14.22
CA GLU A 54 0.39 -13.73 -14.22
C GLU A 54 -0.11 -13.41 -12.81
N GLN A 55 -0.17 -14.39 -11.90
CA GLN A 55 -0.45 -14.12 -10.48
C GLN A 55 0.61 -13.22 -9.84
N LEU A 56 1.89 -13.42 -10.15
CA LEU A 56 2.96 -12.59 -9.62
C LEU A 56 2.90 -11.18 -10.21
N ASP A 57 2.64 -11.08 -11.51
CA ASP A 57 2.49 -9.82 -12.25
C ASP A 57 1.36 -8.97 -11.64
N ALA A 58 0.14 -9.49 -11.59
CA ALA A 58 -1.00 -8.81 -11.01
C ALA A 58 -0.80 -8.43 -9.53
N LEU A 59 -0.08 -9.26 -8.74
CA LEU A 59 0.25 -8.90 -7.35
C LEU A 59 1.21 -7.71 -7.27
N ILE A 60 2.17 -7.59 -8.19
CA ILE A 60 3.07 -6.45 -8.27
C ILE A 60 2.32 -5.23 -8.80
N ASP A 61 1.46 -5.39 -9.80
CA ASP A 61 0.69 -4.28 -10.35
C ASP A 61 -0.30 -3.72 -9.35
N ILE A 62 -0.95 -4.56 -8.52
CA ILE A 62 -1.73 -4.10 -7.37
C ILE A 62 -0.90 -3.16 -6.48
N LEU A 63 0.37 -3.46 -6.22
CA LEU A 63 1.24 -2.55 -5.45
C LEU A 63 1.46 -1.24 -6.21
N VAL A 64 1.78 -1.32 -7.51
CA VAL A 64 2.04 -0.15 -8.38
C VAL A 64 0.82 0.78 -8.41
N VAL A 65 -0.37 0.26 -8.74
CA VAL A 65 -1.58 1.07 -8.86
C VAL A 65 -2.08 1.55 -7.49
N THR A 66 -1.85 0.78 -6.41
CA THR A 66 -2.16 1.23 -5.05
C THR A 66 -1.26 2.38 -4.64
N ILE A 67 0.04 2.32 -4.91
CA ILE A 67 0.97 3.41 -4.63
C ILE A 67 0.61 4.65 -5.45
N GLY A 68 0.24 4.46 -6.72
CA GLY A 68 -0.28 5.53 -7.57
C GLY A 68 -1.53 6.20 -6.99
N ALA A 69 -2.45 5.42 -6.42
CA ALA A 69 -3.61 5.95 -5.72
C ALA A 69 -3.23 6.81 -4.50
N ILE A 70 -2.21 6.40 -3.72
CA ILE A 70 -1.75 7.15 -2.54
C ILE A 70 -1.15 8.50 -2.94
N HIS A 71 -0.31 8.54 -3.99
CA HIS A 71 0.21 9.81 -4.52
C HIS A 71 -0.92 10.70 -5.04
N SER A 72 -1.89 10.12 -5.76
CA SER A 72 -3.01 10.86 -6.35
C SER A 72 -3.97 11.45 -5.32
N MET A 73 -4.10 10.83 -4.15
CA MET A 73 -4.90 11.38 -3.05
C MET A 73 -4.15 12.46 -2.24
N GLY A 74 -2.94 12.81 -2.65
CA GLY A 74 -2.12 13.85 -2.01
C GLY A 74 -1.44 13.43 -0.70
N ALA A 75 -1.36 12.14 -0.40
CA ALA A 75 -0.78 11.65 0.85
C ALA A 75 0.74 11.41 0.74
N ASP A 76 1.43 11.34 1.89
CA ASP A 76 2.80 10.83 1.99
C ASP A 76 2.79 9.28 2.09
N PRO A 77 3.08 8.55 0.99
CA PRO A 77 3.04 7.09 1.01
C PRO A 77 4.13 6.48 1.88
N GLU A 78 5.33 7.07 1.92
CA GLU A 78 6.45 6.48 2.63
C GLU A 78 6.30 6.67 4.14
N GLY A 79 5.86 7.85 4.58
CA GLY A 79 5.52 8.11 5.98
C GLY A 79 4.37 7.25 6.47
N ALA A 80 3.27 7.15 5.70
CA ALA A 80 2.15 6.27 6.03
C ALA A 80 2.57 4.80 6.12
N TRP A 81 3.39 4.32 5.18
CA TRP A 81 3.94 2.97 5.23
C TRP A 81 4.76 2.71 6.50
N LYS A 82 5.67 3.63 6.84
CA LYS A 82 6.50 3.53 8.04
C LYS A 82 5.66 3.45 9.32
N GLU A 83 4.62 4.27 9.44
CA GLU A 83 3.74 4.25 10.62
C GLU A 83 2.89 2.98 10.70
N VAL A 84 2.29 2.53 9.59
CA VAL A 84 1.55 1.26 9.56
C VAL A 84 2.46 0.08 9.88
N LEU A 85 3.66 0.05 9.30
CA LEU A 85 4.61 -1.04 9.56
C LEU A 85 5.09 -1.02 11.01
N LYS A 86 5.39 0.14 11.58
CA LYS A 86 5.74 0.30 13.00
C LYS A 86 4.67 -0.30 13.91
N THR A 87 3.40 0.03 13.70
CA THR A 87 2.31 -0.54 14.51
C THR A 87 2.06 -2.02 14.22
N ASN A 88 2.31 -2.51 13.00
CA ASN A 88 2.26 -3.94 12.70
C ASN A 88 3.37 -4.73 13.40
N LEU A 89 4.61 -4.23 13.39
CA LEU A 89 5.74 -4.84 14.07
C LEU A 89 5.59 -4.80 15.59
N ALA A 90 4.94 -3.77 16.14
CA ALA A 90 4.59 -3.72 17.56
C ALA A 90 3.62 -4.83 18.02
N LYS A 91 3.03 -5.60 17.08
CA LYS A 91 2.24 -6.81 17.41
C LYS A 91 3.11 -8.03 17.69
N ILE A 92 4.40 -7.98 17.38
CA ILE A 92 5.36 -9.05 17.65
C ILE A 92 5.69 -9.00 19.14
N ASP A 93 5.42 -10.10 19.83
CA ASP A 93 5.82 -10.26 21.22
C ASP A 93 7.35 -10.37 21.30
N SER A 94 7.99 -9.48 22.06
CA SER A 94 9.44 -9.37 22.15
C SER A 94 10.11 -10.56 22.83
N LYS A 95 9.37 -11.37 23.60
CA LYS A 95 9.90 -12.55 24.29
C LYS A 95 9.90 -13.77 23.38
N THR A 96 8.90 -13.90 22.51
CA THR A 96 8.67 -15.08 21.68
C THR A 96 9.03 -14.88 20.21
N GLY A 97 9.14 -13.63 19.76
CA GLY A 97 9.33 -13.28 18.34
C GLY A 97 8.11 -13.60 17.48
N LYS A 98 6.94 -13.84 18.09
CA LYS A 98 5.70 -14.26 17.40
C LYS A 98 4.56 -13.29 17.67
N VAL A 99 3.59 -13.28 16.77
CA VAL A 99 2.31 -12.56 16.97
C VAL A 99 1.25 -13.48 17.55
N ILE A 100 0.31 -12.93 18.30
CA ILE A 100 -0.88 -13.66 18.77
C ILE A 100 -1.88 -13.74 17.62
N LYS A 101 -2.44 -14.91 17.33
CA LYS A 101 -3.43 -15.11 16.26
C LYS A 101 -4.71 -15.76 16.78
N ARG A 102 -5.85 -15.42 16.18
CA ARG A 102 -7.10 -16.19 16.31
C ARG A 102 -7.01 -17.51 15.55
N LYS A 103 -8.00 -18.39 15.74
CA LYS A 103 -8.11 -19.68 15.04
C LYS A 103 -8.18 -19.56 13.51
N ASP A 104 -8.69 -18.45 12.99
CA ASP A 104 -8.76 -18.15 11.55
C ASP A 104 -7.47 -17.54 10.99
N GLY A 105 -6.41 -17.44 11.79
CA GLY A 105 -5.13 -16.88 11.38
C GLY A 105 -5.03 -15.36 11.51
N LYS A 106 -6.11 -14.65 11.86
CA LYS A 106 -6.08 -13.19 12.03
C LYS A 106 -5.14 -12.80 13.18
N VAL A 107 -4.20 -11.91 12.90
CA VAL A 107 -3.29 -11.33 13.90
C VAL A 107 -4.08 -10.43 14.86
N LEU A 108 -3.90 -10.67 16.16
CA LEU A 108 -4.50 -9.90 17.24
C LEU A 108 -3.60 -8.75 17.68
N LYS A 109 -4.22 -7.73 18.27
CA LYS A 109 -3.53 -6.59 18.89
C LYS A 109 -3.14 -6.99 20.33
N PRO A 110 -1.88 -6.84 20.75
CA PRO A 110 -1.48 -7.09 22.13
C PRO A 110 -2.05 -6.03 23.08
N LYS A 111 -1.94 -6.29 24.39
CA LYS A 111 -2.30 -5.32 25.43
C LYS A 111 -1.44 -4.05 25.24
N ASP A 112 -2.07 -2.89 25.38
CA ASP A 112 -1.44 -1.55 25.23
C ASP A 112 -1.01 -1.18 23.79
N TRP A 113 -1.41 -1.96 22.78
CA TRP A 113 -1.17 -1.62 21.37
C TRP A 113 -1.94 -0.37 20.93
N GLN A 114 -1.28 0.50 20.16
CA GLN A 114 -1.88 1.71 19.60
C GLN A 114 -2.07 1.59 18.08
N ALA A 115 -3.17 2.15 17.58
CA ALA A 115 -3.46 2.22 16.16
C ALA A 115 -2.50 3.18 15.44
N PRO A 116 -2.18 2.94 14.16
CA PRO A 116 -1.36 3.86 13.39
C PRO A 116 -2.02 5.23 13.31
N ASN A 117 -1.28 6.29 13.58
CA ASN A 117 -1.76 7.66 13.41
C ASN A 117 -1.46 8.14 11.98
N LEU A 118 -2.46 8.10 11.11
CA LEU A 118 -2.28 8.46 9.70
C LEU A 118 -2.55 9.92 9.37
N ILE A 119 -3.12 10.70 10.30
CA ILE A 119 -3.44 12.13 10.09
C ILE A 119 -2.23 12.93 9.57
N PRO A 120 -1.01 12.79 10.15
CA PRO A 120 0.15 13.57 9.70
C PRO A 120 0.58 13.31 8.25
N PHE A 121 0.13 12.23 7.62
CA PHE A 121 0.50 11.86 6.25
C PHE A 121 -0.58 12.21 5.22
N LEU A 122 -1.68 12.84 5.65
CA LEU A 122 -2.73 13.37 4.78
C LEU A 122 -2.54 14.87 4.48
N GLU A 123 -1.70 15.55 5.25
CA GLU A 123 -1.48 16.99 5.16
C GLU A 123 -0.07 17.24 4.63
N ASN A 124 0.06 17.48 3.32
CA ASN A 124 1.11 18.39 2.89
C ASN A 124 0.76 19.77 3.48
N GLN A 125 1.45 20.12 4.56
CA GLN A 125 1.38 21.43 5.19
C GLN A 125 1.91 22.48 4.22
N ASN A 126 0.99 23.12 3.49
CA ASN A 126 1.15 24.33 2.68
C ASN A 126 2.18 24.28 1.53
#